data_AF-A0A1K2IX45-F1
#
_entry.id   AF-A0A1K2IX45-F1
#
_cell.length_a   1.000
_cell.length_b   1.000
_cell.length_c   1.000
_cell.angle_alpha   90.00
_cell.angle_beta   90.00
_cell.angle_gamma   90.00
#
_symmetry.space_group_name_H-M   'P 1'
#
loop_
_entity.id
_entity.type
_entity.pdbx_description
1 polymer ?
#
loop_
_entity_poly.entity_id
_entity_poly.type
_entity_poly.pdbx_seq_one_letter_code
_entity_poly.pdbx_strand_id
1 'polypeptide(L)'
;MATINFLYRSTKEQAPLNIRLLFRCEGVDYVYGAKTLLKVDKEYWEKYHDQKRPKTIEIANRQREVNAEINDIQNFVLNAFEKALPSEIDKVWLQTKIDSYYNREPDKVRIPQGLIQFVDYYIQEKGNDITPSTVKKLNVVKHKLERYEKEKKVTLLISEINEQFKNNFIAYCTKENYAIGTVQRDLVFIKTFCNYAYEKGLEVDRNLSKLRIKVKKEIKHPYLSLLELEQIEKAELSDSLSNVRDWLIISCYTGQRISDFMNFNTSMIRVENGKSLLEFRQKKTNKLMTIPVLPKVMEVLEKRGGEFPNKISDQKYNDYLKEVCKKAKINQEIEGSKKTEIGANSGKYRKDEGVYEKWELVSSHIGRRSFATNFYGKIPTSHLIFMTGHTTERMFLEYIGKSTKDTALELFNYF
;
A
#
# COMPACT_ATOMS: atom_id res chain seq x y z
N MET A 1 15.94 25.73 46.25
CA MET A 1 16.74 25.45 45.05
C MET A 1 17.14 23.98 45.08
N ALA A 2 17.02 23.26 43.96
CA ALA A 2 17.41 21.85 43.90
C ALA A 2 18.89 21.70 43.52
N THR A 3 19.55 20.67 44.05
CA THR A 3 20.93 20.34 43.75
C THR A 3 21.05 18.86 43.40
N ILE A 4 21.88 18.54 42.41
CA ILE A 4 22.07 17.18 41.92
C ILE A 4 23.52 16.77 42.06
N ASN A 5 23.76 15.62 42.70
CA ASN A 5 25.08 15.02 42.86
C ASN A 5 25.12 13.61 42.26
N PHE A 6 26.25 13.20 41.71
CA PHE A 6 26.49 11.84 41.22
C PHE A 6 27.44 11.11 42.17
N LEU A 7 27.18 9.83 42.42
CA LEU A 7 27.92 9.02 43.37
C LEU A 7 28.19 7.62 42.80
N TYR A 8 29.41 7.12 42.97
CA TYR A 8 29.71 5.70 42.80
C TYR A 8 29.34 4.94 44.08
N ARG A 9 28.41 3.99 44.01
CA ARG A 9 27.92 3.22 45.19
C ARG A 9 28.06 1.70 45.06
N SER A 10 28.71 1.24 43.99
CA SER A 10 28.90 -0.19 43.75
C SER A 10 30.21 -0.68 44.36
N THR A 11 30.29 -1.98 44.65
CA THR A 11 31.54 -2.66 45.02
C THR A 11 32.29 -3.23 43.81
N LYS A 12 31.66 -3.25 42.63
CA LYS A 12 32.27 -3.73 41.37
C LYS A 12 33.33 -2.76 40.85
N GLU A 13 34.21 -3.22 39.96
CA GLU A 13 35.18 -2.35 39.29
C GLU A 13 34.51 -1.39 38.31
N GLN A 14 33.45 -1.83 37.62
CA GLN A 14 32.66 -0.99 36.71
C GLN A 14 31.18 -1.06 37.10
N ALA A 15 30.54 0.11 37.22
CA ALA A 15 29.13 0.19 37.59
C ALA A 15 28.49 1.53 37.19
N PRO A 16 27.15 1.58 37.11
CA PRO A 16 26.44 2.84 36.88
C PRO A 16 26.55 3.80 38.07
N LEU A 17 26.63 5.09 37.77
CA LEU A 17 26.54 6.15 38.77
C LEU A 17 25.13 6.23 39.36
N ASN A 18 25.05 6.69 40.60
CA ASN A 18 23.78 6.98 41.27
C ASN A 18 23.61 8.49 41.32
N ILE A 19 22.49 8.98 40.81
CA ILE A 19 22.11 10.38 40.92
C ILE A 19 21.40 10.60 42.26
N ARG A 20 21.69 11.73 42.90
CA ARG A 20 21.06 12.18 44.16
C ARG A 20 20.51 13.59 43.97
N LEU A 21 19.20 13.73 44.09
CA LEU A 21 18.48 15.00 44.07
C LEU A 21 18.25 15.47 45.51
N LEU A 22 18.65 16.71 45.81
CA LEU A 22 18.47 17.37 47.10
C LEU A 22 17.67 18.65 46.91
N PHE A 23 16.64 18.87 47.73
CA PHE A 23 15.91 20.14 47.75
C PHE A 23 15.26 20.37 49.11
N ARG A 24 15.00 21.64 49.43
CA ARG A 24 14.28 22.05 50.64
C ARG A 24 12.91 22.59 50.27
N CYS A 25 11.86 22.10 50.94
CA CYS A 25 10.49 22.58 50.81
C CYS A 25 9.90 22.77 52.21
N GLU A 26 9.31 23.93 52.49
CA GLU A 26 8.67 24.25 53.79
C GLU A 26 9.54 23.97 55.04
N GLY A 27 10.87 24.12 54.91
CA GLY A 27 11.82 23.88 56.00
C GLY A 27 12.27 22.43 56.17
N VAL A 28 11.74 21.49 55.37
CA VAL A 28 12.13 20.08 55.35
C VAL A 28 13.09 19.80 54.20
N ASP A 29 14.18 19.07 54.50
CA ASP A 29 15.18 18.65 53.51
C ASP A 29 14.82 17.27 52.94
N TYR A 30 14.69 17.20 51.61
CA TYR A 30 14.39 15.98 50.87
C TYR A 30 15.63 15.51 50.10
N VAL A 31 15.91 14.20 50.20
CA VAL A 31 17.05 13.58 49.52
C VAL A 31 16.59 12.28 48.86
N TYR A 32 16.52 12.28 47.53
CA TYR A 32 16.15 11.10 46.74
C TYR A 32 17.29 10.63 45.86
N GLY A 33 17.40 9.32 45.69
CA GLY A 33 18.45 8.69 44.89
C GLY A 33 17.91 7.71 43.87
N ALA A 34 18.45 7.74 42.65
CA ALA A 34 18.10 6.86 41.55
C ALA A 34 19.36 6.32 40.85
N LYS A 35 19.22 5.20 40.14
CA LYS A 35 20.31 4.60 39.36
C LYS A 35 20.27 5.13 37.94
N THR A 36 21.43 5.55 37.41
CA THR A 36 21.58 5.93 36.00
C THR A 36 22.05 4.73 35.16
N LEU A 37 22.17 4.91 33.84
CA LEU A 37 22.84 3.96 32.94
C LEU A 37 24.29 4.36 32.61
N LEU A 38 24.74 5.54 33.06
CA LEU A 38 26.11 6.01 32.87
C LEU A 38 27.08 5.18 33.72
N LYS A 39 27.78 4.23 33.08
CA LYS A 39 28.79 3.37 33.70
C LYS A 39 30.17 4.00 33.67
N VAL A 40 30.85 3.95 34.80
CA VAL A 40 32.25 4.36 34.95
C VAL A 40 33.02 3.31 35.73
N ASP A 41 34.35 3.36 35.62
CA ASP A 41 35.23 2.53 36.44
C ASP A 41 35.43 3.21 37.81
N LYS A 42 35.52 2.39 38.86
CA LYS A 42 35.63 2.85 40.25
C LYS A 42 36.89 3.68 40.46
N GLU A 43 38.02 3.19 39.96
CA GLU A 43 39.29 3.90 40.07
C GLU A 43 39.27 5.24 39.33
N TYR A 44 38.65 5.27 38.14
CA TYR A 44 38.43 6.49 37.38
C TYR A 44 37.64 7.52 38.18
N TRP A 45 36.49 7.13 38.73
CA TRP A 45 35.62 8.03 39.49
C TRP A 45 36.29 8.57 40.75
N GLU A 46 36.96 7.71 41.53
CA GLU A 46 37.52 8.07 42.84
C GLU A 46 38.82 8.89 42.74
N LYS A 47 39.68 8.61 41.75
CA LYS A 47 41.02 9.22 41.68
C LYS A 47 41.18 10.25 40.56
N TYR A 48 40.45 10.10 39.47
CA TYR A 48 40.75 10.81 38.23
C TYR A 48 39.65 11.76 37.76
N HIS A 49 38.36 11.52 38.07
CA HIS A 49 37.27 12.33 37.55
C HIS A 49 37.35 13.82 37.95
N ASP A 50 37.62 14.11 39.23
CA ASP A 50 37.70 15.49 39.76
C ASP A 50 39.11 16.11 39.70
N GLN A 51 40.05 15.46 38.99
CA GLN A 51 41.41 15.93 38.93
C GLN A 51 41.52 17.24 38.12
N LYS A 52 41.89 18.34 38.78
CA LYS A 52 42.02 19.69 38.17
C LYS A 52 43.00 19.79 36.99
N ARG A 53 43.99 18.90 36.92
CA ARG A 53 44.99 18.81 35.83
C ARG A 53 45.18 17.34 35.46
N PRO A 54 44.52 16.84 34.40
CA PRO A 54 44.64 15.45 33.97
C PRO A 54 46.09 15.11 33.61
N LYS A 55 46.56 13.93 34.04
CA LYS A 55 47.94 13.48 33.76
C LYS A 55 48.13 13.02 32.31
N THR A 56 47.06 12.61 31.64
CA THR A 56 47.07 12.11 30.26
C THR A 56 45.89 12.66 29.46
N ILE A 57 46.03 12.67 28.13
CA ILE A 57 44.98 13.10 27.20
C ILE A 57 43.75 12.19 27.30
N GLU A 58 43.95 10.89 27.53
CA GLU A 58 42.87 9.90 27.69
C GLU A 58 41.97 10.22 28.90
N ILE A 59 42.57 10.53 30.06
CA ILE A 59 41.81 10.94 31.26
C ILE A 59 41.05 12.25 30.99
N ALA A 60 41.68 13.21 30.30
CA ALA A 60 41.04 14.48 29.95
C ALA A 60 39.85 14.31 28.98
N ASN A 61 39.96 13.40 28.02
CA ASN A 61 38.86 13.06 27.10
C ASN A 61 37.72 12.37 27.87
N ARG A 62 38.06 11.41 28.73
CA ARG A 62 37.07 10.68 29.53
C ARG A 62 36.33 11.59 30.52
N GLN A 63 37.03 12.52 31.18
CA GLN A 63 36.40 13.57 32.00
C GLN A 63 35.41 14.40 31.21
N ARG A 64 35.77 14.83 29.98
CA ARG A 64 34.85 15.61 29.13
C ARG A 64 33.61 14.82 28.76
N GLU A 65 33.76 13.55 28.37
CA GLU A 65 32.65 12.66 28.03
C GLU A 65 31.70 12.45 29.21
N VAL A 66 32.24 12.08 30.38
CA VAL A 66 31.44 11.82 31.59
C VAL A 66 30.78 13.11 32.10
N ASN A 67 31.46 14.25 32.07
CA ASN A 67 30.89 15.54 32.47
C ASN A 67 29.80 16.02 31.53
N ALA A 68 29.93 15.79 30.22
CA ALA A 68 28.89 16.13 29.25
C ALA A 68 27.59 15.37 29.57
N GLU A 69 27.68 14.05 29.76
CA GLU A 69 26.52 13.22 30.10
C GLU A 69 25.92 13.58 31.47
N ILE A 70 26.77 13.87 32.48
CA ILE A 70 26.32 14.36 33.79
C ILE A 70 25.53 15.65 33.64
N ASN A 71 26.04 16.62 32.88
CA ASN A 71 25.38 17.90 32.66
C ASN A 71 24.03 17.74 31.94
N ASP A 72 23.95 16.84 30.96
CA ASP A 72 22.72 16.57 30.22
C ASP A 72 21.64 15.95 31.11
N ILE A 73 22.02 14.98 31.95
CA ILE A 73 21.12 14.39 32.96
C ILE A 73 20.68 15.46 33.97
N GLN A 74 21.62 16.29 34.47
CA GLN A 74 21.30 17.36 35.43
C GLN A 74 20.30 18.34 34.86
N ASN A 75 20.56 18.86 33.66
CA ASN A 75 19.68 19.80 32.99
C ASN A 75 18.30 19.19 32.75
N PHE A 76 18.23 17.93 32.35
CA PHE A 76 16.95 17.25 32.15
C PHE A 76 16.14 17.13 33.44
N VAL A 77 16.78 16.67 34.53
CA VAL A 77 16.11 16.48 35.81
C VAL A 77 15.72 17.81 36.47
N LEU A 78 16.58 18.83 36.41
CA LEU A 78 16.27 20.16 36.95
C LEU A 78 15.11 20.83 36.19
N ASN A 79 15.10 20.75 34.86
CA ASN A 79 13.98 21.25 34.05
C ASN A 79 12.66 20.50 34.35
N ALA A 80 12.72 19.21 34.66
CA ALA A 80 11.56 18.43 35.08
C ALA A 80 11.12 18.80 36.51
N PHE A 81 12.08 19.07 37.40
CA PHE A 81 11.85 19.49 38.78
C PHE A 81 11.11 20.83 38.85
N GLU A 82 11.51 21.82 38.05
CA GLU A 82 10.85 23.14 38.01
C GLU A 82 9.36 23.09 37.60
N LYS A 83 8.96 22.03 36.88
CA LYS A 83 7.59 21.82 36.39
C LYS A 83 6.75 20.92 37.29
N ALA A 84 7.36 20.28 38.29
CA ALA A 84 6.68 19.31 39.15
C ALA A 84 6.16 19.98 40.42
N LEU A 85 5.02 19.49 40.94
CA LEU A 85 4.55 19.89 42.27
C LEU A 85 5.43 19.21 43.33
N PRO A 86 5.83 19.90 44.42
CA PRO A 86 6.70 19.31 45.45
C PRO A 86 6.17 18.00 46.06
N SER A 87 4.85 17.85 46.15
CA SER A 87 4.17 16.63 46.64
C SER A 87 4.33 15.41 45.74
N GLU A 88 4.71 15.60 44.48
CA GLU A 88 4.88 14.52 43.49
C GLU A 88 6.34 14.03 43.40
N ILE A 89 7.26 14.72 44.08
CA ILE A 89 8.69 14.46 43.97
C ILE A 89 9.09 13.46 45.05
N ASP A 90 9.26 12.21 44.63
CA ASP A 90 9.78 11.13 45.46
C ASP A 90 10.86 10.31 44.73
N LYS A 91 11.29 9.21 45.34
CA LYS A 91 12.26 8.28 44.74
C LYS A 91 11.74 7.68 43.43
N VAL A 92 10.44 7.39 43.35
CA VAL A 92 9.83 6.76 42.16
C VAL A 92 9.82 7.77 41.02
N TRP A 93 9.40 9.00 41.25
CA TRP A 93 9.44 10.10 40.30
C TRP A 93 10.85 10.30 39.73
N LEU A 94 11.87 10.35 40.59
CA LEU A 94 13.26 10.55 40.13
C LEU A 94 13.72 9.37 39.26
N GLN A 95 13.44 8.13 39.67
CA GLN A 95 13.77 6.95 38.86
C GLN A 95 13.00 6.97 37.53
N THR A 96 11.71 7.31 37.52
CA THR A 96 10.91 7.45 36.29
C THR A 96 11.45 8.52 35.36
N LYS A 97 11.94 9.66 35.88
CA LYS A 97 12.58 10.68 35.03
C LYS A 97 13.90 10.17 34.46
N ILE A 98 14.73 9.51 35.25
CA ILE A 98 15.98 8.91 34.76
C ILE A 98 15.71 7.82 33.72
N ASP A 99 14.72 6.95 33.97
CA ASP A 99 14.29 5.95 33.01
C ASP A 99 13.76 6.62 31.74
N SER A 100 13.00 7.73 31.85
CA SER A 100 12.54 8.50 30.68
C SER A 100 13.66 9.23 29.94
N TYR A 101 14.76 9.56 30.61
CA TYR A 101 15.95 10.15 29.99
C TYR A 101 16.66 9.12 29.11
N TYR A 102 16.79 7.88 29.60
CA TYR A 102 17.43 6.79 28.85
C TYR A 102 16.48 6.04 27.90
N ASN A 103 15.18 6.07 28.18
CA ASN A 103 14.10 5.68 27.27
C ASN A 103 13.64 6.86 26.41
N ARG A 104 14.41 7.95 26.34
CA ARG A 104 14.38 8.80 25.14
C ARG A 104 14.70 7.84 24.01
N GLU A 105 13.70 7.61 23.17
CA GLU A 105 13.79 6.67 22.06
C GLU A 105 15.14 6.80 21.32
N PRO A 106 15.72 5.67 20.85
CA PRO A 106 16.96 5.67 20.08
C PRO A 106 16.76 6.56 18.85
N ASP A 107 17.23 7.80 18.93
CA ASP A 107 16.78 8.93 18.12
C ASP A 107 15.25 9.10 18.16
N LYS A 108 14.74 10.34 18.28
CA LYS A 108 13.48 10.60 17.59
C LYS A 108 13.77 10.20 16.16
N VAL A 109 13.10 9.18 15.60
CA VAL A 109 13.15 8.95 14.15
C VAL A 109 12.75 10.28 13.55
N ARG A 110 13.73 11.04 13.05
CA ARG A 110 13.51 12.39 12.57
C ARG A 110 12.56 12.23 11.42
N ILE A 111 11.29 12.64 11.62
CA ILE A 111 10.26 12.46 10.61
C ILE A 111 10.78 13.11 9.33
N PRO A 112 10.99 12.35 8.24
CA PRO A 112 11.67 12.89 7.09
C PRO A 112 10.87 14.03 6.46
N GLN A 113 11.51 15.17 6.22
CA GLN A 113 10.86 16.29 5.52
C GLN A 113 10.87 16.09 3.99
N GLY A 114 11.81 15.30 3.49
CA GLY A 114 11.89 14.91 2.09
C GLY A 114 10.80 13.89 1.73
N LEU A 115 10.09 14.12 0.62
CA LEU A 115 8.97 13.29 0.19
C LEU A 115 9.39 11.83 -0.01
N ILE A 116 10.54 11.58 -0.64
CA ILE A 116 11.00 10.23 -0.96
C ILE A 116 11.30 9.43 0.31
N GLN A 117 12.06 10.01 1.24
CA GLN A 117 12.37 9.38 2.52
C GLN A 117 11.10 9.20 3.36
N PHE A 118 10.14 10.12 3.24
CA PHE A 118 8.86 10.00 3.92
C PHE A 118 8.02 8.83 3.38
N VAL A 119 8.16 8.43 2.11
CA VAL A 119 7.48 7.22 1.59
C VAL A 119 7.96 5.97 2.33
N ASP A 120 9.27 5.85 2.58
CA ASP A 120 9.83 4.72 3.34
C ASP A 120 9.33 4.72 4.79
N TYR A 121 9.36 5.89 5.43
CA TYR A 121 8.80 6.08 6.76
C TYR A 121 7.31 5.69 6.81
N TYR A 122 6.51 6.12 5.83
CA TYR A 122 5.10 5.77 5.73
C TYR A 122 4.88 4.25 5.61
N ILE A 123 5.67 3.57 4.77
CA ILE A 123 5.57 2.10 4.59
C ILE A 123 5.93 1.38 5.89
N GLN A 124 6.99 1.81 6.57
CA GLN A 124 7.42 1.24 7.85
C GLN A 124 6.35 1.42 8.94
N GLU A 125 5.83 2.64 9.09
CA GLU A 125 4.81 2.97 10.09
C GLU A 125 3.50 2.23 9.87
N LYS A 126 3.05 2.09 8.61
CA LYS A 126 1.82 1.35 8.31
C LYS A 126 1.99 -0.16 8.46
N GLY A 127 3.22 -0.67 8.40
CA GLY A 127 3.55 -2.07 8.67
C GLY A 127 2.53 -3.06 8.08
N ASN A 128 1.83 -3.78 8.97
CA ASN A 128 0.88 -4.82 8.61
C ASN A 128 -0.51 -4.32 8.15
N ASP A 129 -0.80 -3.02 8.28
CA ASP A 129 -2.09 -2.44 7.86
C ASP A 129 -2.21 -2.32 6.34
N ILE A 130 -1.10 -2.44 5.62
CA ILE A 130 -1.05 -2.37 4.16
C ILE A 130 -0.63 -3.70 3.54
N THR A 131 -1.38 -4.15 2.53
CA THR A 131 -1.05 -5.40 1.84
C THR A 131 0.29 -5.30 1.08
N PRO A 132 0.99 -6.42 0.82
CA PRO A 132 2.19 -6.44 -0.02
C PRO A 132 1.97 -5.86 -1.42
N SER A 133 0.75 -6.01 -1.98
CA SER A 133 0.39 -5.40 -3.26
C SER A 133 0.33 -3.87 -3.19
N THR A 134 -0.11 -3.32 -2.05
CA THR A 134 -0.09 -1.88 -1.79
C THR A 134 1.34 -1.38 -1.68
N VAL A 135 2.19 -2.04 -0.89
CA VAL A 135 3.63 -1.68 -0.75
C VAL A 135 4.31 -1.60 -2.11
N LYS A 136 4.10 -2.59 -2.99
CA LYS A 136 4.63 -2.56 -4.37
C LYS A 136 4.19 -1.32 -5.15
N LYS A 137 2.94 -0.86 -5.02
CA LYS A 137 2.45 0.35 -5.69
C LYS A 137 3.10 1.61 -5.12
N LEU A 138 3.27 1.69 -3.81
CA LEU A 138 3.94 2.83 -3.15
C LEU A 138 5.40 2.92 -3.62
N ASN A 139 6.12 1.79 -3.70
CA ASN A 139 7.48 1.75 -4.24
C ASN A 139 7.54 2.16 -5.72
N VAL A 140 6.54 1.79 -6.54
CA VAL A 140 6.48 2.28 -7.94
C VAL A 140 6.36 3.80 -8.00
N VAL A 141 5.58 4.42 -7.11
CA VAL A 141 5.49 5.89 -7.01
C VAL A 141 6.81 6.47 -6.51
N LYS A 142 7.41 5.89 -5.46
CA LYS A 142 8.73 6.30 -4.93
C LYS A 142 9.80 6.31 -6.02
N HIS A 143 9.98 5.20 -6.74
CA HIS A 143 10.98 5.13 -7.81
C HIS A 143 10.74 6.11 -8.96
N LYS A 144 9.47 6.48 -9.20
CA LYS A 144 9.14 7.53 -10.17
C LYS A 144 9.54 8.91 -9.66
N LEU A 145 9.32 9.19 -8.37
CA LEU A 145 9.77 10.42 -7.73
C LEU A 145 11.30 10.51 -7.69
N GLU A 146 12.01 9.42 -7.41
CA GLU A 146 13.48 9.37 -7.46
C GLU A 146 14.02 9.74 -8.85
N ARG A 147 13.40 9.22 -9.92
CA ARG A 147 13.77 9.59 -11.30
C ARG A 147 13.45 11.06 -11.60
N TYR A 148 12.33 11.57 -11.09
CA TYR A 148 11.94 12.97 -11.25
C TYR A 148 12.92 13.91 -10.53
N GLU A 149 13.28 13.63 -9.27
CA GLU A 149 14.29 14.39 -8.51
C GLU A 149 15.63 14.43 -9.24
N LYS A 150 16.08 13.27 -9.75
CA LYS A 150 17.32 13.17 -10.50
C LYS A 150 17.32 14.01 -11.78
N GLU A 151 16.21 14.00 -12.54
CA GLU A 151 16.11 14.79 -13.77
C GLU A 151 16.06 16.30 -13.48
N LYS A 152 15.27 16.70 -12.48
CA LYS A 152 15.10 18.11 -12.12
C LYS A 152 16.25 18.65 -11.26
N LYS A 153 17.11 17.78 -10.72
CA LYS A 153 18.17 18.11 -9.75
C LYS A 153 17.63 18.87 -8.54
N VAL A 154 16.49 18.44 -8.04
CA VAL A 154 15.83 19.01 -6.85
C VAL A 154 15.61 17.92 -5.81
N THR A 155 15.60 18.31 -4.54
CA THR A 155 15.06 17.47 -3.45
C THR A 155 13.63 17.90 -3.21
N LEU A 156 12.68 16.96 -3.24
CA LEU A 156 11.29 17.26 -2.99
C LEU A 156 11.00 17.28 -1.50
N LEU A 157 10.54 18.42 -1.00
CA LEU A 157 10.05 18.54 0.37
C LEU A 157 8.54 18.36 0.42
N ILE A 158 8.04 17.80 1.52
CA ILE A 158 6.61 17.62 1.79
C ILE A 158 5.86 18.98 1.73
N SER A 159 6.47 20.04 2.26
CA SER A 159 5.90 21.39 2.27
C SER A 159 5.79 22.03 0.88
N GLU A 160 6.54 21.53 -0.10
CA GLU A 160 6.61 22.09 -1.47
C GLU A 160 5.66 21.38 -2.45
N ILE A 161 4.86 20.43 -1.97
CA ILE A 161 3.87 19.72 -2.80
C ILE A 161 2.64 20.61 -3.02
N ASN A 162 2.78 21.52 -3.98
CA ASN A 162 1.81 22.54 -4.34
C ASN A 162 1.42 22.45 -5.84
N GLU A 163 0.72 23.47 -6.33
CA GLU A 163 0.24 23.54 -7.72
C GLU A 163 1.41 23.59 -8.73
N GLN A 164 2.51 24.24 -8.38
CA GLN A 164 3.72 24.31 -9.21
C GLN A 164 4.38 22.93 -9.32
N PHE A 165 4.54 22.21 -8.20
CA PHE A 165 5.00 20.83 -8.22
C PHE A 165 4.12 19.96 -9.13
N LYS A 166 2.79 20.05 -8.97
CA LYS A 166 1.84 19.28 -9.78
C LYS A 166 2.07 19.51 -11.28
N ASN A 167 2.17 20.75 -11.72
CA ASN A 167 2.34 21.08 -13.14
C ASN A 167 3.68 20.58 -13.68
N ASN A 168 4.76 20.74 -12.92
CA ASN A 168 6.08 20.22 -13.27
C ASN A 168 6.12 18.69 -13.33
N PHE A 169 5.45 18.02 -12.39
CA PHE A 169 5.36 16.57 -12.34
C PHE A 169 4.54 16.01 -13.51
N ILE A 170 3.44 16.68 -13.89
CA ILE A 170 2.68 16.34 -15.10
C ILE A 170 3.56 16.49 -16.34
N ALA A 171 4.27 17.62 -16.49
CA ALA A 171 5.13 17.85 -17.66
C ALA A 171 6.22 16.78 -17.79
N TYR A 172 6.87 16.40 -16.69
CA TYR A 172 7.81 15.28 -16.66
C TYR A 172 7.15 13.96 -17.07
N CYS A 173 5.99 13.65 -16.49
CA CYS A 173 5.30 12.39 -16.78
C CYS A 173 4.86 12.30 -18.24
N THR A 174 4.42 13.41 -18.84
CA THR A 174 4.06 13.49 -20.25
C THR A 174 5.29 13.26 -21.13
N LYS A 175 6.42 13.89 -20.82
CA LYS A 175 7.70 13.67 -21.51
C LYS A 175 8.14 12.19 -21.48
N GLU A 176 7.89 11.51 -20.35
CA GLU A 176 8.19 10.09 -20.17
C GLU A 176 7.07 9.14 -20.65
N ASN A 177 6.10 9.66 -21.41
CA ASN A 177 4.98 8.92 -22.00
C ASN A 177 4.10 8.17 -20.99
N TYR A 178 3.96 8.66 -19.76
CA TYR A 178 3.01 8.09 -18.80
C TYR A 178 1.58 8.51 -19.14
N ALA A 179 0.66 7.55 -19.16
CA ALA A 179 -0.76 7.85 -19.30
C ALA A 179 -1.25 8.77 -18.16
N ILE A 180 -2.07 9.77 -18.49
CA ILE A 180 -2.55 10.78 -17.54
C ILE A 180 -3.28 10.18 -16.32
N GLY A 181 -4.00 9.06 -16.52
CA GLY A 181 -4.64 8.32 -15.43
C GLY A 181 -3.65 7.67 -14.45
N THR A 182 -2.44 7.34 -14.91
CA THR A 182 -1.35 6.91 -14.03
C THR A 182 -0.85 8.08 -13.20
N VAL A 183 -0.59 9.23 -13.83
CA VAL A 183 -0.12 10.45 -13.15
C VAL A 183 -1.12 10.93 -12.11
N GLN A 184 -2.42 10.89 -12.43
CA GLN A 184 -3.48 11.21 -11.49
C GLN A 184 -3.47 10.29 -10.27
N ARG A 185 -3.25 8.98 -10.46
CA ARG A 185 -3.13 8.02 -9.36
C ARG A 185 -1.88 8.25 -8.53
N ASP A 186 -0.74 8.55 -9.16
CA ASP A 186 0.49 8.88 -8.44
C ASP A 186 0.26 10.12 -7.57
N LEU A 187 -0.38 11.17 -8.09
CA LEU A 187 -0.72 12.37 -7.32
C LEU A 187 -1.62 12.05 -6.12
N VAL A 188 -2.57 11.13 -6.25
CA VAL A 188 -3.40 10.67 -5.11
C VAL A 188 -2.54 10.01 -4.03
N PHE A 189 -1.57 9.18 -4.40
CA PHE A 189 -0.63 8.59 -3.43
C PHE A 189 0.27 9.65 -2.78
N ILE A 190 0.83 10.57 -3.58
CA ILE A 190 1.65 11.68 -3.07
C ILE A 190 0.88 12.51 -2.04
N LYS A 191 -0.38 12.86 -2.33
CA LYS A 191 -1.26 13.54 -1.37
C LYS A 191 -1.53 12.73 -0.12
N THR A 192 -1.62 11.40 -0.24
CA THR A 192 -1.79 10.51 0.92
C THR A 192 -0.60 10.60 1.85
N PHE A 193 0.62 10.61 1.31
CA PHE A 193 1.84 10.80 2.10
C PHE A 193 1.86 12.18 2.77
N CYS A 194 1.53 13.24 2.03
CA CYS A 194 1.51 14.60 2.59
C CYS A 194 0.44 14.74 3.69
N ASN A 195 -0.76 14.19 3.50
CA ASN A 195 -1.79 14.19 4.56
C ASN A 195 -1.31 13.46 5.81
N TYR A 196 -0.65 12.31 5.66
CA TYR A 196 -0.08 11.58 6.80
C TYR A 196 1.07 12.36 7.46
N ALA A 197 1.88 13.08 6.68
CA ALA A 197 2.92 13.96 7.20
C ALA A 197 2.32 15.09 8.06
N TYR A 198 1.21 15.68 7.60
CA TYR A 198 0.47 16.68 8.37
C TYR A 198 -0.06 16.11 9.71
N GLU A 199 -0.62 14.90 9.70
CA GLU A 199 -1.05 14.21 10.93
C GLU A 199 0.12 13.98 11.91
N LYS A 200 1.33 13.79 11.39
CA LYS A 200 2.57 13.65 12.17
C LYS A 200 3.21 14.99 12.55
N GLY A 201 2.56 16.11 12.28
CA GLY A 201 3.01 17.45 12.68
C GLY A 201 4.00 18.13 11.72
N LEU A 202 4.16 17.63 10.50
CA LEU A 202 4.94 18.32 9.46
C LEU A 202 4.10 19.39 8.76
N GLU A 203 4.77 20.44 8.29
CA GLU A 203 4.17 21.47 7.45
C GLU A 203 3.86 20.94 6.05
N VAL A 204 2.66 21.24 5.54
CA VAL A 204 2.20 20.89 4.19
C VAL A 204 1.56 22.11 3.54
N ASP A 205 1.53 22.12 2.20
CA ASP A 205 0.84 23.17 1.47
C ASP A 205 -0.66 23.23 1.84
N ARG A 206 -1.14 24.41 2.22
CA ARG A 206 -2.54 24.68 2.60
C ARG A 206 -3.58 24.33 1.52
N ASN A 207 -3.17 24.29 0.25
CA ASN A 207 -4.02 23.96 -0.89
C ASN A 207 -3.82 22.53 -1.40
N LEU A 208 -3.09 21.67 -0.68
CA LEU A 208 -2.87 20.26 -1.03
C LEU A 208 -4.17 19.54 -1.42
N SER A 209 -5.26 19.77 -0.67
CA SER A 209 -6.57 19.16 -0.92
C SER A 209 -7.16 19.52 -2.29
N LYS A 210 -6.83 20.72 -2.81
CA LYS A 210 -7.28 21.25 -4.10
C LYS A 210 -6.49 20.69 -5.29
N LEU A 211 -5.31 20.12 -5.07
CA LEU A 211 -4.53 19.48 -6.14
C LEU A 211 -5.30 18.31 -6.74
N ARG A 212 -5.70 18.45 -8.01
CA ARG A 212 -6.47 17.45 -8.76
C ARG A 212 -6.03 17.46 -10.23
N ILE A 213 -6.04 16.27 -10.82
CA ILE A 213 -5.86 16.06 -12.25
C ILE A 213 -7.18 15.51 -12.78
N LYS A 214 -7.78 16.22 -13.75
CA LYS A 214 -8.97 15.72 -14.45
C LYS A 214 -8.51 14.73 -15.51
N VAL A 215 -9.15 13.57 -15.55
CA VAL A 215 -8.89 12.52 -16.54
C VAL A 215 -10.21 12.23 -17.24
N LYS A 216 -10.23 12.31 -18.57
CA LYS A 216 -11.37 11.83 -19.35
C LYS A 216 -11.42 10.31 -19.25
N LYS A 217 -12.54 9.76 -18.75
CA LYS A 217 -12.80 8.32 -18.74
C LYS A 217 -13.56 7.97 -20.03
N GLU A 218 -12.87 7.86 -21.15
CA GLU A 218 -13.54 7.58 -22.44
C GLU A 218 -13.31 6.17 -22.99
N ILE A 219 -12.34 5.40 -22.47
CA ILE A 219 -12.08 4.06 -23.02
C ILE A 219 -13.10 3.06 -22.47
N LYS A 220 -14.07 2.69 -23.32
CA LYS A 220 -14.89 1.50 -23.11
C LYS A 220 -14.01 0.27 -23.25
N HIS A 221 -14.06 -0.58 -22.23
CA HIS A 221 -13.30 -1.81 -22.26
C HIS A 221 -14.02 -2.90 -23.05
N PRO A 222 -13.28 -3.79 -23.75
CA PRO A 222 -13.91 -4.87 -24.48
C PRO A 222 -14.65 -5.85 -23.57
N TYR A 223 -15.74 -6.40 -24.09
CA TYR A 223 -16.48 -7.55 -23.58
C TYR A 223 -16.77 -8.51 -24.73
N LEU A 224 -17.05 -9.78 -24.42
CA LEU A 224 -17.46 -10.78 -25.41
C LEU A 224 -19.00 -10.89 -25.38
N SER A 225 -19.64 -10.69 -26.52
CA SER A 225 -21.06 -10.96 -26.72
C SER A 225 -21.35 -12.46 -26.65
N LEU A 226 -22.62 -12.83 -26.49
CA LEU A 226 -23.01 -14.24 -26.46
C LEU A 226 -22.65 -14.98 -27.77
N LEU A 227 -22.80 -14.31 -28.93
CA LEU A 227 -22.41 -14.87 -30.23
C LEU A 227 -20.90 -15.12 -30.32
N GLU A 228 -20.07 -14.21 -29.81
CA GLU A 228 -18.62 -14.40 -29.77
C GLU A 228 -18.23 -15.53 -28.82
N LEU A 229 -18.96 -15.70 -27.71
CA LEU A 229 -18.74 -16.84 -26.81
C LEU A 229 -19.05 -18.17 -27.51
N GLU A 230 -20.13 -18.25 -28.29
CA GLU A 230 -20.45 -19.43 -29.10
C GLU A 230 -19.38 -19.72 -30.15
N GLN A 231 -18.83 -18.69 -30.80
CA GLN A 231 -17.71 -18.83 -31.74
C GLN A 231 -16.47 -19.39 -31.04
N ILE A 232 -16.16 -18.88 -29.84
CA ILE A 232 -15.05 -19.36 -29.01
C ILE A 232 -15.27 -20.80 -28.55
N GLU A 233 -16.49 -21.18 -28.18
CA GLU A 233 -16.84 -22.56 -27.80
C GLU A 233 -16.54 -23.55 -28.93
N LYS A 234 -16.91 -23.18 -30.17
CA LYS A 234 -16.76 -24.00 -31.38
C LYS A 234 -15.36 -23.99 -31.99
N ALA A 235 -14.45 -23.14 -31.51
CA ALA A 235 -13.11 -23.04 -32.09
C ALA A 235 -12.28 -24.32 -31.90
N GLU A 236 -11.55 -24.71 -32.94
CA GLU A 236 -10.60 -25.82 -32.89
C GLU A 236 -9.31 -25.35 -32.21
N LEU A 237 -8.99 -25.97 -31.07
CA LEU A 237 -7.93 -25.53 -30.16
C LEU A 237 -7.11 -26.73 -29.71
N SER A 238 -5.81 -26.54 -29.49
CA SER A 238 -4.97 -27.51 -28.78
C SER A 238 -5.43 -27.64 -27.31
N ASP A 239 -5.02 -28.71 -26.63
CA ASP A 239 -5.45 -28.98 -25.25
C ASP A 239 -5.17 -27.81 -24.29
N SER A 240 -4.00 -27.18 -24.41
CA SER A 240 -3.63 -26.02 -23.60
C SER A 240 -4.55 -24.81 -23.84
N LEU A 241 -4.96 -24.57 -25.09
CA LEU A 241 -5.87 -23.48 -25.44
C LEU A 241 -7.32 -23.83 -25.10
N SER A 242 -7.71 -25.10 -25.24
CA SER A 242 -9.00 -25.64 -24.79
C SER A 242 -9.18 -25.46 -23.27
N ASN A 243 -8.11 -25.63 -22.49
CA ASN A 243 -8.10 -25.32 -21.06
C ASN A 243 -8.40 -23.85 -20.75
N VAL A 244 -7.82 -22.92 -21.51
CA VAL A 244 -8.05 -21.49 -21.35
C VAL A 244 -9.45 -21.08 -21.82
N ARG A 245 -9.93 -21.66 -22.93
CA ARG A 245 -11.32 -21.49 -23.39
C ARG A 245 -12.30 -21.85 -22.30
N ASP A 246 -12.14 -23.02 -21.70
CA ASP A 246 -13.08 -23.53 -20.71
C ASP A 246 -13.07 -22.64 -19.44
N TRP A 247 -11.89 -22.17 -19.00
CA TRP A 247 -11.79 -21.14 -17.96
C TRP A 247 -12.44 -19.81 -18.36
N LEU A 248 -12.30 -19.39 -19.61
CA LEU A 248 -12.95 -18.17 -20.12
C LEU A 248 -14.47 -18.29 -20.03
N ILE A 249 -15.05 -19.41 -20.49
CA ILE A 249 -16.50 -19.67 -20.38
C ILE A 249 -16.93 -19.60 -18.91
N ILE A 250 -16.24 -20.32 -18.02
CA ILE A 250 -16.52 -20.25 -16.58
C ILE A 250 -16.48 -18.81 -16.06
N SER A 251 -15.49 -18.02 -16.45
CA SER A 251 -15.38 -16.62 -16.02
C SER A 251 -16.51 -15.73 -16.56
N CYS A 252 -16.98 -15.98 -17.79
CA CYS A 252 -18.09 -15.29 -18.44
C CYS A 252 -19.47 -15.64 -17.86
N TYR A 253 -19.60 -16.78 -17.18
CA TYR A 253 -20.85 -17.24 -16.56
C TYR A 253 -20.84 -17.21 -15.02
N THR A 254 -19.70 -16.96 -14.38
CA THR A 254 -19.61 -16.76 -12.92
C THR A 254 -19.35 -15.31 -12.52
N GLY A 255 -18.84 -14.48 -13.44
CA GLY A 255 -18.53 -13.08 -13.19
C GLY A 255 -17.39 -12.85 -12.17
N GLN A 256 -16.57 -13.85 -11.87
CA GLN A 256 -15.51 -13.76 -10.85
C GLN A 256 -14.18 -13.18 -11.38
N ARG A 257 -13.30 -12.72 -10.46
CA ARG A 257 -11.95 -12.27 -10.83
C ARG A 257 -11.08 -13.49 -11.08
N ILE A 258 -10.02 -13.34 -11.87
CA ILE A 258 -9.07 -14.43 -12.15
C ILE A 258 -8.50 -15.05 -10.88
N SER A 259 -8.15 -14.22 -9.89
CA SER A 259 -7.65 -14.71 -8.60
C SER A 259 -8.64 -15.59 -7.85
N ASP A 260 -9.93 -15.48 -8.17
CA ASP A 260 -11.01 -16.23 -7.53
C ASP A 260 -11.34 -17.47 -8.37
N PHE A 261 -11.71 -17.29 -9.66
CA PHE A 261 -12.13 -18.43 -10.50
C PHE A 261 -11.01 -19.44 -10.75
N MET A 262 -9.75 -19.01 -10.84
CA MET A 262 -8.60 -19.90 -11.05
C MET A 262 -8.31 -20.81 -9.84
N ASN A 263 -9.06 -20.65 -8.74
CA ASN A 263 -9.00 -21.49 -7.55
C ASN A 263 -10.29 -22.28 -7.30
N PHE A 264 -11.26 -22.23 -8.22
CA PHE A 264 -12.44 -23.08 -8.13
C PHE A 264 -12.06 -24.55 -8.23
N ASN A 265 -12.75 -25.38 -7.45
CA ASN A 265 -12.64 -26.82 -7.46
C ASN A 265 -14.01 -27.42 -7.07
N THR A 266 -14.18 -28.71 -7.32
CA THR A 266 -15.45 -29.43 -7.12
C THR A 266 -15.91 -29.45 -5.67
N SER A 267 -15.01 -29.44 -4.69
CA SER A 267 -15.38 -29.37 -3.26
C SER A 267 -16.08 -28.07 -2.85
N MET A 268 -15.95 -27.02 -3.67
CA MET A 268 -16.68 -25.76 -3.47
C MET A 268 -18.13 -25.82 -3.98
N ILE A 269 -18.52 -26.89 -4.69
CA ILE A 269 -19.87 -27.07 -5.21
C ILE A 269 -20.67 -27.90 -4.20
N ARG A 270 -21.82 -27.37 -3.78
CA ARG A 270 -22.84 -28.11 -3.03
C ARG A 270 -24.15 -28.16 -3.80
N VAL A 271 -24.92 -29.22 -3.59
CA VAL A 271 -26.29 -29.31 -4.11
C VAL A 271 -27.26 -29.04 -2.97
N GLU A 272 -28.13 -28.06 -3.16
CA GLU A 272 -29.14 -27.66 -2.18
C GLU A 272 -30.48 -27.51 -2.91
N ASN A 273 -31.51 -28.25 -2.47
CA ASN A 273 -32.83 -28.28 -3.11
C ASN A 273 -32.77 -28.57 -4.63
N GLY A 274 -31.91 -29.51 -5.04
CA GLY A 274 -31.70 -29.88 -6.44
C GLY A 274 -30.97 -28.83 -7.27
N LYS A 275 -30.39 -27.78 -6.65
CA LYS A 275 -29.65 -26.72 -7.32
C LYS A 275 -28.18 -26.74 -6.92
N SER A 276 -27.28 -26.72 -7.90
CA SER A 276 -25.84 -26.63 -7.67
C SER A 276 -25.44 -25.19 -7.34
N LEU A 277 -24.76 -25.01 -6.21
CA LEU A 277 -24.26 -23.74 -5.70
C LEU A 277 -22.75 -23.81 -5.52
N LEU A 278 -22.04 -22.79 -5.99
CA LEU A 278 -20.61 -22.63 -5.82
C LEU A 278 -20.33 -21.65 -4.68
N GLU A 279 -19.69 -22.13 -3.61
CA GLU A 279 -19.33 -21.34 -2.43
C GLU A 279 -17.82 -21.13 -2.30
N PHE A 280 -17.40 -19.88 -2.18
CA PHE A 280 -15.99 -19.52 -2.10
C PHE A 280 -15.80 -18.17 -1.40
N ARG A 281 -14.58 -17.91 -0.93
CA ARG A 281 -14.19 -16.63 -0.34
C ARG A 281 -13.37 -15.83 -1.35
N GLN A 282 -13.83 -14.62 -1.71
CA GLN A 282 -13.10 -13.76 -2.64
C GLN A 282 -11.75 -13.33 -2.05
N LYS A 283 -10.66 -13.48 -2.80
CA LYS A 283 -9.30 -13.18 -2.32
C LYS A 283 -9.08 -11.70 -2.01
N LYS A 284 -9.70 -10.81 -2.79
CA LYS A 284 -9.46 -9.35 -2.67
C LYS A 284 -10.26 -8.71 -1.54
N THR A 285 -11.51 -9.10 -1.35
CA THR A 285 -12.47 -8.47 -0.44
C THR A 285 -12.75 -9.31 0.79
N ASN A 286 -12.25 -10.56 0.83
CA ASN A 286 -12.50 -11.54 1.88
C ASN A 286 -13.98 -11.92 2.08
N LYS A 287 -14.85 -11.52 1.15
CA LYS A 287 -16.30 -11.77 1.21
C LYS A 287 -16.59 -13.25 0.89
N LEU A 288 -17.39 -13.89 1.73
CA LEU A 288 -17.96 -15.21 1.45
C LEU A 288 -19.08 -15.04 0.42
N MET A 289 -18.99 -15.82 -0.66
CA MET A 289 -19.87 -15.76 -1.81
C MET A 289 -20.47 -17.14 -2.06
N THR A 290 -21.76 -17.19 -2.33
CA THR A 290 -22.48 -18.38 -2.78
C THR A 290 -23.21 -17.98 -4.06
N ILE A 291 -22.86 -18.58 -5.20
CA ILE A 291 -23.44 -18.25 -6.50
C ILE A 291 -24.02 -19.51 -7.16
N PRO A 292 -25.06 -19.40 -8.00
CA PRO A 292 -25.56 -20.56 -8.74
C PRO A 292 -24.52 -21.04 -9.76
N VAL A 293 -24.42 -22.35 -9.94
CA VAL A 293 -23.68 -22.94 -11.06
C VAL A 293 -24.60 -22.95 -12.28
N LEU A 294 -24.31 -22.07 -13.24
CA LEU A 294 -25.14 -21.92 -14.45
C LEU A 294 -24.95 -23.12 -15.41
N PRO A 295 -25.92 -23.41 -16.29
CA PRO A 295 -25.84 -24.55 -17.22
C PRO A 295 -24.54 -24.59 -18.04
N LYS A 296 -24.09 -23.44 -18.55
CA LYS A 296 -22.82 -23.33 -19.28
C LYS A 296 -21.58 -23.69 -18.46
N VAL A 297 -21.62 -23.51 -17.14
CA VAL A 297 -20.54 -23.96 -16.25
C VAL A 297 -20.62 -25.47 -16.06
N MET A 298 -21.83 -26.03 -15.89
CA MET A 298 -22.05 -27.48 -15.79
C MET A 298 -21.59 -28.21 -17.06
N GLU A 299 -21.92 -27.71 -18.25
CA GLU A 299 -21.47 -28.27 -19.54
C GLU A 299 -19.94 -28.40 -19.60
N VAL A 300 -19.22 -27.38 -19.10
CA VAL A 300 -17.75 -27.40 -19.05
C VAL A 300 -17.22 -28.44 -18.05
N LEU A 301 -17.86 -28.58 -16.89
CA LEU A 301 -17.49 -29.59 -15.90
C LEU A 301 -17.73 -30.99 -16.42
N GLU A 302 -18.90 -31.25 -17.01
CA GLU A 302 -19.27 -32.56 -17.61
C GLU A 302 -18.27 -32.97 -18.70
N LYS A 303 -17.94 -32.05 -19.60
CA LYS A 303 -16.89 -32.24 -20.63
C LYS A 303 -15.53 -32.60 -20.03
N ARG A 304 -15.25 -32.20 -18.79
CA ARG A 304 -13.99 -32.42 -18.07
C ARG A 304 -14.08 -33.53 -17.01
N GLY A 305 -15.08 -34.41 -17.12
CA GLY A 305 -15.23 -35.53 -16.18
C GLY A 305 -15.66 -35.11 -14.78
N GLY A 306 -16.42 -34.00 -14.69
CA GLY A 306 -16.91 -33.43 -13.44
C GLY A 306 -15.97 -32.41 -12.79
N GLU A 307 -14.80 -32.16 -13.35
CA GLU A 307 -13.76 -31.32 -12.74
C GLU A 307 -13.59 -29.95 -13.40
N PHE A 308 -13.06 -28.99 -12.64
CA PHE A 308 -12.67 -27.69 -13.19
C PHE A 308 -11.45 -27.83 -14.13
N PRO A 309 -11.23 -26.89 -15.08
CA PRO A 309 -10.06 -26.93 -15.93
C PRO A 309 -8.76 -26.82 -15.12
N ASN A 310 -7.65 -27.28 -15.68
CA ASN A 310 -6.35 -27.26 -15.00
C ASN A 310 -5.95 -25.82 -14.67
N LYS A 311 -5.45 -25.62 -13.45
CA LYS A 311 -4.99 -24.33 -12.98
C LYS A 311 -3.74 -23.88 -13.74
N ILE A 312 -3.71 -22.62 -14.16
CA ILE A 312 -2.55 -21.99 -14.80
C ILE A 312 -2.27 -20.62 -14.17
N SER A 313 -1.08 -20.07 -14.40
CA SER A 313 -0.75 -18.74 -13.91
C SER A 313 -1.55 -17.66 -14.64
N ASP A 314 -1.87 -16.57 -13.94
CA ASP A 314 -2.60 -15.43 -14.51
C ASP A 314 -1.92 -14.88 -15.78
N GLN A 315 -0.59 -14.90 -15.83
CA GLN A 315 0.17 -14.47 -17.01
C GLN A 315 -0.06 -15.41 -18.19
N LYS A 316 0.18 -16.72 -18.01
CA LYS A 316 -0.05 -17.72 -19.07
C LYS A 316 -1.49 -17.73 -19.55
N TYR A 317 -2.44 -17.57 -18.63
CA TYR A 317 -3.86 -17.45 -18.98
C TYR A 317 -4.09 -16.27 -19.93
N ASN A 318 -3.57 -15.08 -19.61
CA ASN A 318 -3.74 -13.90 -20.47
C ASN A 318 -3.07 -14.08 -21.83
N ASP A 319 -1.88 -14.67 -21.87
CA ASP A 319 -1.15 -14.90 -23.12
C ASP A 319 -1.94 -15.87 -24.03
N TYR A 320 -2.41 -17.00 -23.48
CA TYR A 320 -3.20 -17.97 -24.23
C TYR A 320 -4.62 -17.50 -24.54
N LEU A 321 -5.20 -16.63 -23.72
CA LEU A 321 -6.53 -16.07 -23.97
C LEU A 321 -6.56 -15.29 -25.28
N LYS A 322 -5.50 -14.53 -25.57
CA LYS A 322 -5.34 -13.82 -26.84
C LYS A 322 -5.32 -14.79 -28.02
N GLU A 323 -4.57 -15.88 -27.91
CA GLU A 323 -4.51 -16.92 -28.94
C GLU A 323 -5.85 -17.63 -29.14
N VAL A 324 -6.58 -17.93 -28.06
CA VAL A 324 -7.95 -18.50 -28.13
C VAL A 324 -8.87 -17.57 -28.92
N CYS A 325 -8.92 -16.29 -28.55
CA CYS A 325 -9.78 -15.32 -29.23
C CYS A 325 -9.35 -15.10 -30.69
N LYS A 326 -8.04 -15.11 -30.98
CA LYS A 326 -7.51 -15.00 -32.34
C LYS A 326 -7.95 -16.19 -33.21
N LYS A 327 -7.80 -17.41 -32.71
CA LYS A 327 -8.24 -18.63 -33.41
C LYS A 327 -9.75 -18.71 -33.59
N ALA A 328 -10.51 -18.16 -32.64
CA ALA A 328 -11.95 -18.01 -32.74
C ALA A 328 -12.39 -16.85 -33.67
N LYS A 329 -11.45 -16.18 -34.35
CA LYS A 329 -11.69 -15.08 -35.30
C LYS A 329 -12.39 -13.87 -34.66
N ILE A 330 -12.06 -13.57 -33.41
CA ILE A 330 -12.54 -12.37 -32.71
C ILE A 330 -11.66 -11.17 -33.10
N ASN A 331 -11.76 -10.77 -34.36
CA ASN A 331 -10.88 -9.82 -35.03
C ASN A 331 -11.50 -8.44 -35.28
N GLN A 332 -12.71 -8.18 -34.77
CA GLN A 332 -13.33 -6.87 -34.89
C GLN A 332 -12.40 -5.78 -34.36
N GLU A 333 -12.15 -4.76 -35.17
CA GLU A 333 -11.39 -3.58 -34.75
C GLU A 333 -12.20 -2.74 -33.77
N ILE A 334 -11.58 -2.45 -32.62
CA ILE A 334 -12.18 -1.63 -31.57
C ILE A 334 -11.15 -0.67 -31.00
N GLU A 335 -11.62 0.48 -30.54
CA GLU A 335 -10.78 1.38 -29.77
C GLU A 335 -10.44 0.77 -28.41
N GLY A 336 -9.17 0.89 -28.04
CA GLY A 336 -8.74 0.51 -26.71
C GLY A 336 -7.28 0.79 -26.50
N SER A 337 -6.65 -0.02 -25.66
CA SER A 337 -5.26 0.22 -25.33
C SER A 337 -4.54 -1.05 -24.91
N LYS A 338 -3.29 -1.17 -25.33
CA LYS A 338 -2.38 -2.24 -24.90
C LYS A 338 -1.07 -1.64 -24.40
N LYS A 339 -0.22 -2.47 -23.79
CA LYS A 339 1.14 -2.05 -23.44
C LYS A 339 2.06 -2.31 -24.61
N THR A 340 2.74 -1.30 -25.11
CA THR A 340 3.76 -1.41 -26.17
C THR A 340 5.08 -0.87 -25.66
N GLU A 341 6.17 -1.36 -26.25
CA GLU A 341 7.51 -0.88 -25.95
C GLU A 341 7.73 0.50 -26.62
N ILE A 342 8.22 1.47 -25.86
CA ILE A 342 8.52 2.81 -26.38
C ILE A 342 9.92 2.82 -27.00
N GLY A 343 10.01 2.81 -28.32
CA GLY A 343 11.29 2.72 -29.04
C GLY A 343 11.89 1.31 -29.02
N ALA A 344 12.56 0.94 -30.10
CA ALA A 344 13.10 -0.41 -30.27
C ALA A 344 14.10 -0.76 -29.16
N ASN A 345 13.89 -1.89 -28.48
CA ASN A 345 14.77 -2.45 -27.44
C ASN A 345 15.01 -1.54 -26.22
N SER A 346 14.05 -0.66 -25.89
CA SER A 346 14.19 0.24 -24.74
C SER A 346 13.94 -0.43 -23.38
N GLY A 347 13.29 -1.60 -23.37
CA GLY A 347 12.78 -2.29 -22.19
C GLY A 347 11.68 -1.52 -21.46
N LYS A 348 11.22 -0.38 -21.99
CA LYS A 348 10.21 0.48 -21.37
C LYS A 348 8.87 0.28 -22.05
N TYR A 349 7.88 -0.17 -21.28
CA TYR A 349 6.52 -0.35 -21.79
C TYR A 349 5.61 0.79 -21.34
N ARG A 350 4.79 1.30 -22.25
CA ARG A 350 3.76 2.33 -21.98
C ARG A 350 2.42 1.90 -22.56
N LYS A 351 1.38 2.54 -22.05
CA LYS A 351 0.01 2.34 -22.54
C LYS A 351 -0.10 3.09 -23.86
N ASP A 352 -0.43 2.35 -24.90
CA ASP A 352 -0.66 2.84 -26.25
C ASP A 352 -2.16 2.74 -26.54
N GLU A 353 -2.75 3.85 -26.94
CA GLU A 353 -4.18 3.98 -27.22
C GLU A 353 -4.37 4.06 -28.73
N GLY A 354 -5.31 3.27 -29.25
CA GLY A 354 -5.50 3.14 -30.68
C GLY A 354 -6.60 2.15 -31.04
N VAL A 355 -6.69 1.85 -32.32
CA VAL A 355 -7.58 0.83 -32.86
C VAL A 355 -6.80 -0.47 -32.98
N TYR A 356 -7.32 -1.54 -32.41
CA TYR A 356 -6.71 -2.87 -32.43
C TYR A 356 -7.76 -3.93 -32.67
N GLU A 357 -7.32 -5.10 -33.14
CA GLU A 357 -8.21 -6.26 -33.20
C GLU A 357 -8.60 -6.64 -31.75
N LYS A 358 -9.88 -6.95 -31.54
CA LYS A 358 -10.44 -7.19 -30.21
C LYS A 358 -9.69 -8.26 -29.42
N TRP A 359 -9.21 -9.32 -30.07
CA TRP A 359 -8.38 -10.35 -29.43
C TRP A 359 -7.07 -9.82 -28.83
N GLU A 360 -6.52 -8.70 -29.31
CA GLU A 360 -5.30 -8.11 -28.75
C GLU A 360 -5.53 -7.44 -27.39
N LEU A 361 -6.77 -7.01 -27.18
CA LEU A 361 -7.21 -6.19 -26.03
C LEU A 361 -7.84 -7.04 -24.92
N VAL A 362 -8.07 -8.33 -25.16
CA VAL A 362 -8.61 -9.23 -24.14
C VAL A 362 -7.59 -9.45 -23.02
N SER A 363 -8.13 -9.56 -21.81
CA SER A 363 -7.42 -9.96 -20.60
C SER A 363 -8.41 -10.66 -19.69
N SER A 364 -7.95 -11.26 -18.60
CA SER A 364 -8.80 -12.05 -17.72
C SER A 364 -10.00 -11.33 -17.12
N HIS A 365 -9.95 -10.00 -17.03
CA HIS A 365 -11.09 -9.19 -16.63
C HIS A 365 -12.23 -9.18 -17.65
N ILE A 366 -12.02 -9.64 -18.89
CA ILE A 366 -13.05 -9.73 -19.92
C ILE A 366 -14.20 -10.63 -19.48
N GLY A 367 -13.94 -11.74 -18.79
CA GLY A 367 -14.99 -12.66 -18.34
C GLY A 367 -16.05 -11.97 -17.49
N ARG A 368 -15.60 -11.26 -16.45
CA ARG A 368 -16.49 -10.46 -15.59
C ARG A 368 -17.24 -9.36 -16.36
N ARG A 369 -16.60 -8.72 -17.34
CA ARG A 369 -17.23 -7.67 -18.16
C ARG A 369 -18.28 -8.24 -19.10
N SER A 370 -17.99 -9.38 -19.72
CA SER A 370 -18.94 -10.14 -20.55
C SER A 370 -20.14 -10.58 -19.73
N PHE A 371 -19.92 -11.14 -18.53
CA PHE A 371 -21.01 -11.48 -17.61
C PHE A 371 -21.87 -10.26 -17.30
N ALA A 372 -21.27 -9.19 -16.79
CA ALA A 372 -22.00 -7.98 -16.41
C ALA A 372 -22.78 -7.41 -17.60
N THR A 373 -22.15 -7.29 -18.78
CA THR A 373 -22.74 -6.68 -19.97
C THR A 373 -23.85 -7.54 -20.58
N ASN A 374 -23.64 -8.84 -20.76
CA ASN A 374 -24.58 -9.72 -21.47
C ASN A 374 -25.87 -9.98 -20.68
N PHE A 375 -25.79 -9.94 -19.34
CA PHE A 375 -26.93 -10.19 -18.46
C PHE A 375 -27.57 -8.91 -17.90
N TYR A 376 -26.94 -7.74 -18.07
CA TYR A 376 -27.54 -6.46 -17.70
C TYR A 376 -28.83 -6.22 -18.48
N GLY A 377 -29.89 -5.81 -17.78
CA GLY A 377 -31.24 -5.65 -18.35
C GLY A 377 -32.04 -6.94 -18.49
N LYS A 378 -31.40 -8.12 -18.30
CA LYS A 378 -32.07 -9.44 -18.31
C LYS A 378 -32.25 -10.00 -16.90
N ILE A 379 -31.24 -9.79 -16.05
CA ILE A 379 -31.24 -10.17 -14.63
C ILE A 379 -31.34 -8.88 -13.81
N PRO A 380 -32.11 -8.85 -12.69
CA PRO A 380 -32.15 -7.68 -11.84
C PRO A 380 -30.75 -7.25 -11.40
N THR A 381 -30.45 -5.95 -11.51
CA THR A 381 -29.11 -5.39 -11.26
C THR A 381 -28.55 -5.77 -9.88
N SER A 382 -29.40 -5.86 -8.85
CA SER A 382 -29.03 -6.28 -7.50
C SER A 382 -28.39 -7.68 -7.47
N HIS A 383 -28.91 -8.63 -8.26
CA HIS A 383 -28.37 -9.99 -8.36
C HIS A 383 -27.05 -10.01 -9.14
N LEU A 384 -26.90 -9.17 -10.17
CA LEU A 384 -25.63 -9.05 -10.90
C LEU A 384 -24.53 -8.43 -10.03
N ILE A 385 -24.86 -7.39 -9.25
CA ILE A 385 -23.95 -6.78 -8.26
C ILE A 385 -23.53 -7.82 -7.23
N PHE A 386 -24.49 -8.59 -6.71
CA PHE A 386 -24.22 -9.70 -5.79
C PHE A 386 -23.26 -10.70 -6.43
N MET A 387 -23.62 -11.29 -7.58
CA MET A 387 -22.78 -12.29 -8.26
C MET A 387 -21.37 -11.77 -8.52
N THR A 388 -21.22 -10.57 -9.08
CA THR A 388 -19.90 -10.00 -9.38
C THR A 388 -19.12 -9.52 -8.16
N GLY A 389 -19.76 -9.45 -6.98
CA GLY A 389 -19.15 -8.99 -5.73
C GLY A 389 -18.70 -7.52 -5.80
N HIS A 390 -19.48 -6.66 -6.44
CA HIS A 390 -19.27 -5.21 -6.38
C HIS A 390 -19.88 -4.62 -5.11
N THR A 391 -19.20 -3.66 -4.49
CA THR A 391 -19.68 -3.01 -3.26
C THR A 391 -20.77 -1.98 -3.54
N THR A 392 -20.73 -1.33 -4.70
CA THR A 392 -21.69 -0.29 -5.09
C THR A 392 -22.13 -0.49 -6.52
N GLU A 393 -23.35 -0.05 -6.83
CA GLU A 393 -23.90 -0.06 -8.18
C GLU A 393 -23.07 0.80 -9.14
N ARG A 394 -22.62 1.98 -8.70
CA ARG A 394 -21.75 2.85 -9.50
C ARG A 394 -20.51 2.12 -10.02
N MET A 395 -19.87 1.30 -9.18
CA MET A 395 -18.72 0.49 -9.60
C MET A 395 -19.10 -0.60 -10.59
N PHE A 396 -20.28 -1.21 -10.44
CA PHE A 396 -20.78 -2.22 -11.35
C PHE A 396 -21.10 -1.63 -12.73
N LEU A 397 -21.72 -0.45 -12.79
CA LEU A 397 -22.06 0.22 -14.04
C LEU A 397 -20.82 0.56 -14.90
N GLU A 398 -19.64 0.75 -14.29
CA GLU A 398 -18.37 0.91 -15.03
C GLU A 398 -17.96 -0.35 -15.83
N TYR A 399 -18.58 -1.51 -15.58
CA TYR A 399 -18.32 -2.77 -16.31
C TYR A 399 -19.28 -3.01 -17.47
N ILE A 400 -20.32 -2.20 -17.63
CA ILE A 400 -21.30 -2.37 -18.69
C ILE A 400 -20.74 -1.79 -19.99
N GLY A 401 -20.47 -2.67 -20.94
CA GLY A 401 -19.88 -2.32 -22.24
C GLY A 401 -20.88 -1.89 -23.32
N LYS A 402 -22.19 -1.84 -23.00
CA LYS A 402 -23.23 -1.49 -23.99
C LYS A 402 -23.03 -0.07 -24.52
N SER A 403 -23.19 0.09 -25.83
CA SER A 403 -23.25 1.41 -26.45
C SER A 403 -24.60 2.09 -26.16
N THR A 404 -24.66 3.40 -26.39
CA THR A 404 -25.92 4.15 -26.37
C THR A 404 -26.90 3.57 -27.39
N LYS A 405 -26.39 3.13 -28.55
CA LYS A 405 -27.15 2.41 -29.57
C LYS A 405 -27.72 1.09 -29.05
N ASP A 406 -26.90 0.24 -28.41
CA ASP A 406 -27.37 -1.05 -27.87
C ASP A 406 -28.45 -0.83 -26.82
N THR A 407 -28.27 0.18 -25.96
CA THR A 407 -29.26 0.55 -24.94
C THR A 407 -30.57 1.03 -25.58
N ALA A 408 -30.50 1.87 -26.61
CA ALA A 408 -31.68 2.33 -27.33
C ALA A 408 -32.43 1.17 -28.02
N LEU A 409 -31.70 0.21 -28.60
CA LEU A 409 -32.30 -0.98 -29.21
C LEU A 409 -33.00 -1.87 -28.17
N GLU A 410 -32.39 -2.04 -26.99
CA GLU A 410 -32.99 -2.85 -25.91
C GLU A 410 -34.24 -2.22 -25.31
N LEU A 411 -34.33 -0.89 -25.30
CA LEU A 411 -35.51 -0.18 -24.80
C LEU A 411 -36.77 -0.50 -25.61
N PHE A 412 -36.65 -0.84 -26.90
CA PHE A 412 -37.80 -1.30 -27.71
C PHE A 412 -38.41 -2.62 -27.21
N ASN A 413 -37.76 -3.39 -26.33
CA ASN A 413 -38.40 -4.58 -25.76
C ASN A 413 -39.39 -4.26 -24.62
N TYR A 414 -39.41 -3.00 -24.17
CA TYR A 414 -40.27 -2.54 -23.08
C TYR A 414 -41.50 -1.74 -23.57
N PHE A 415 -41.56 -1.42 -24.86
CA PHE A 415 -42.65 -0.73 -25.53
C PHE A 415 -43.16 -1.60 -26.67
#